data_AF-X0WUW2-F1
#
_entry.id   AF-X0WUW2-F1
#
_cell.length_a   1.000
_cell.length_b   1.000
_cell.length_c   1.000
_cell.angle_alpha   90.00
_cell.angle_beta   90.00
_cell.angle_gamma   90.00
#
_symmetry.space_group_name_H-M   'P 1'
#
loop_
_entity.id
_entity.type
_entity.pdbx_description
1 polymer ?
#
loop_
_entity_poly.entity_id
_entity_poly.type
_entity_poly.pdbx_seq_one_letter_code
_entity_poly.pdbx_strand_id
1 'polypeptide(L)'
;MICVTGVSGSGKSSLLKETIYKGLRNRLLKKNYPAGECKDIRGWNRLQRALEVDHSPIGRTPRSVPASYVDFLSDIRKLFSMTPAARARGYKPGRFSFNVAEGRCDVCKGQGRPKVAMSFLPDVYVLCEVCRGKRYNKETLAIQYKGKNIADVLEMTFAEAVRFFSAVPSIRRAVQFVCDVGLGYLCLGQPSPTLSGGEAQRIKLAKQLVKSSNGHTLYILDEPTTGLHLADIQRLIGVLQA
;
A
#
# COMPACT_ATOMS: atom_id res chain seq x y z
N MET A 1 4.04 -9.82 -21.98
CA MET A 1 3.73 -10.60 -20.76
C MET A 1 4.28 -12.01 -20.93
N ILE A 2 4.92 -12.58 -19.91
CA ILE A 2 5.47 -13.94 -19.94
C ILE A 2 4.79 -14.73 -18.83
N CYS A 3 4.32 -15.95 -19.13
CA CYS A 3 3.71 -16.86 -18.17
C CYS A 3 4.56 -18.13 -18.04
N VAL A 4 4.82 -18.56 -16.80
CA VAL A 4 5.44 -19.85 -16.50
C VAL A 4 4.37 -20.77 -15.95
N THR A 5 4.11 -21.88 -16.65
CA THR A 5 3.04 -22.83 -16.33
C THR A 5 3.62 -24.21 -15.99
N GLY A 6 2.80 -25.05 -15.38
CA GLY A 6 3.18 -26.39 -14.93
C GLY A 6 2.40 -26.83 -13.69
N VAL A 7 2.36 -28.13 -13.43
CA VAL A 7 1.68 -28.71 -12.26
C VAL A 7 2.34 -28.29 -10.94
N SER A 8 1.64 -28.47 -9.81
CA SER A 8 2.25 -28.25 -8.50
C SER A 8 3.50 -29.15 -8.33
N GLY A 9 4.56 -28.61 -7.74
CA GLY A 9 5.84 -29.31 -7.61
C GLY A 9 6.74 -29.32 -8.86
N SER A 10 6.30 -28.79 -10.01
CA SER A 10 7.11 -28.76 -11.24
C SER A 10 8.30 -27.77 -11.22
N GLY A 11 8.59 -27.15 -10.07
CA GLY A 11 9.72 -26.23 -9.92
C GLY A 11 9.47 -24.77 -10.33
N LYS A 12 8.22 -24.36 -10.63
CA LYS A 12 7.90 -22.96 -11.05
C LYS A 12 8.43 -21.91 -10.08
N SER A 13 8.13 -22.05 -8.79
CA SER A 13 8.53 -21.10 -7.75
C SER A 13 10.04 -21.14 -7.51
N SER A 14 10.67 -22.32 -7.56
CA SER A 14 12.12 -22.48 -7.47
C SER A 14 12.84 -21.77 -8.63
N LEU A 15 12.30 -21.85 -9.85
CA LEU A 15 12.84 -21.14 -11.00
C LEU A 15 12.63 -19.62 -10.86
N LEU A 16 11.40 -19.16 -10.66
CA LEU A 16 11.08 -17.73 -10.67
C LEU A 16 11.63 -16.97 -9.47
N LYS A 17 11.44 -17.49 -8.25
CA LYS A 17 11.78 -16.78 -7.01
C LYS A 17 13.21 -17.07 -6.58
N GLU A 18 13.52 -18.35 -6.40
CA GLU A 18 14.80 -18.75 -5.81
C GLU A 18 15.97 -18.52 -6.77
N THR A 19 15.75 -18.73 -8.07
CA THR A 19 16.82 -18.64 -9.07
C THR A 19 16.82 -17.30 -9.80
N ILE A 20 15.74 -16.99 -10.54
CA ILE A 20 15.68 -15.79 -11.40
C ILE A 20 15.62 -14.52 -10.56
N TYR A 21 14.64 -14.38 -9.65
CA TYR A 21 14.48 -13.15 -8.88
C TYR A 21 15.67 -12.86 -7.98
N LYS A 22 16.07 -13.81 -7.11
CA LYS A 22 17.23 -13.62 -6.22
C LYS A 22 18.52 -13.45 -7.00
N GLY A 23 18.73 -14.23 -8.07
CA GLY A 23 19.90 -14.13 -8.93
C GLY A 23 20.01 -12.80 -9.68
N LEU A 24 18.90 -12.23 -10.17
CA LEU A 24 18.85 -10.90 -10.77
C LEU A 24 19.04 -9.81 -9.71
N ARG A 25 18.38 -9.92 -8.56
CA ARG A 25 18.48 -8.94 -7.47
C ARG A 25 19.90 -8.83 -6.93
N ASN A 26 20.61 -9.95 -6.79
CA ASN A 26 22.02 -9.98 -6.43
C ASN A 26 22.90 -9.22 -7.43
N ARG A 27 22.73 -9.47 -8.74
CA ARG A 27 23.47 -8.79 -9.80
C ARG A 27 23.17 -7.29 -9.86
N LEU A 28 21.88 -6.90 -9.81
CA LEU A 28 21.44 -5.51 -9.89
C LEU A 28 21.86 -4.68 -8.66
N LEU A 29 21.83 -5.28 -7.45
CA LEU A 29 22.22 -4.60 -6.21
C LEU A 29 23.69 -4.79 -5.84
N LYS A 30 24.46 -5.57 -6.61
CA LYS A 30 25.84 -5.99 -6.30
C LYS A 30 25.94 -6.62 -4.89
N LYS A 31 25.03 -7.55 -4.60
CA LYS A 31 24.94 -8.28 -3.31
C LYS A 31 24.98 -9.79 -3.55
N ASN A 32 25.33 -10.55 -2.51
CA ASN A 32 25.45 -12.01 -2.56
C ASN A 32 24.52 -12.67 -1.53
N TYR A 33 23.20 -12.45 -1.65
CA TYR A 33 22.25 -13.22 -0.85
C TYR A 33 22.15 -14.67 -1.36
N PRO A 34 21.79 -15.65 -0.51
CA PRO A 34 21.53 -17.01 -0.96
C PRO A 34 20.52 -17.03 -2.11
N ALA A 35 20.87 -17.70 -3.20
CA ALA A 35 20.04 -17.87 -4.40
C ALA A 35 20.19 -19.31 -4.90
N GLY A 36 19.21 -19.79 -5.67
CA GLY A 36 19.25 -21.11 -6.30
C GLY A 36 20.43 -21.24 -7.27
N GLU A 37 20.92 -22.47 -7.43
CA GLU A 37 22.03 -22.76 -8.33
C GLU A 37 21.70 -22.37 -9.77
N CYS A 38 22.60 -21.60 -10.38
CA CYS A 38 22.45 -21.12 -11.74
C CYS A 38 23.83 -20.90 -12.36
N LYS A 39 24.09 -21.52 -13.52
CA LYS A 39 25.36 -21.34 -14.23
C LYS A 39 25.59 -19.88 -14.59
N ASP A 40 24.59 -19.24 -15.21
CA ASP A 40 24.64 -17.82 -15.55
C ASP A 40 23.24 -17.27 -15.89
N ILE A 41 23.04 -15.96 -15.71
CA ILE A 41 21.86 -15.22 -16.18
C ILE A 41 22.39 -14.13 -17.12
N ARG A 42 22.13 -14.24 -18.41
CA ARG A 42 22.61 -13.30 -19.44
C ARG A 42 21.56 -12.23 -19.75
N GLY A 43 21.99 -11.08 -20.27
CA GLY A 43 21.10 -9.98 -20.66
C GLY A 43 20.45 -9.20 -19.51
N TRP A 44 20.78 -9.53 -18.26
CA TRP A 44 20.27 -8.87 -17.06
C TRP A 44 20.63 -7.38 -16.98
N ASN A 45 21.72 -6.97 -17.63
CA ASN A 45 22.20 -5.58 -17.70
C ASN A 45 21.23 -4.63 -18.41
N ARG A 46 20.24 -5.18 -19.15
CA ARG A 46 19.14 -4.38 -19.73
C ARG A 46 18.09 -3.99 -18.69
N LEU A 47 18.01 -4.72 -17.58
CA LEU A 47 17.08 -4.44 -16.50
C LEU A 47 17.71 -3.44 -15.53
N GLN A 48 16.92 -2.48 -15.07
CA GLN A 48 17.32 -1.60 -13.97
C GLN A 48 16.88 -2.17 -12.62
N ARG A 49 15.74 -2.86 -12.61
CA ARG A 49 15.10 -3.37 -11.38
C ARG A 49 14.42 -4.70 -11.65
N ALA A 50 14.42 -5.55 -10.62
CA ALA A 50 13.59 -6.75 -10.55
C ALA A 50 12.76 -6.66 -9.26
N LEU A 51 11.46 -6.88 -9.35
CA LEU A 51 10.52 -6.75 -8.24
C LEU A 51 9.62 -7.97 -8.16
N GLU A 52 9.59 -8.57 -6.98
CA GLU A 52 8.61 -9.61 -6.65
C GLU A 52 7.37 -8.96 -6.03
N VAL A 53 6.20 -9.38 -6.49
CA VAL A 53 4.89 -8.97 -5.96
C VAL A 53 4.16 -10.21 -5.47
N ASP A 54 4.21 -10.41 -4.15
CA ASP A 54 3.70 -11.57 -3.43
C ASP A 54 2.47 -11.23 -2.55
N HIS A 55 1.84 -12.27 -2.01
CA HIS A 55 0.66 -12.18 -1.15
C HIS A 55 0.95 -11.78 0.30
N SER A 56 2.21 -11.51 0.66
CA SER A 56 2.56 -11.15 2.03
C SER A 56 1.87 -9.83 2.46
N PRO A 57 1.51 -9.66 3.74
CA PRO A 57 0.84 -8.44 4.19
C PRO A 57 1.67 -7.19 3.90
N ILE A 58 1.03 -6.10 3.47
CA ILE A 58 1.71 -4.80 3.27
C ILE A 58 2.18 -4.15 4.58
N GLY A 59 1.67 -4.63 5.72
CA GLY A 59 2.11 -4.26 7.06
C GLY A 59 1.44 -5.11 8.12
N ARG A 60 2.13 -5.32 9.25
CA ARG A 60 1.68 -6.19 10.35
C ARG A 60 0.96 -5.45 11.47
N THR A 61 0.82 -4.13 11.38
CA THR A 61 0.20 -3.30 12.43
C THR A 61 -0.89 -2.40 11.83
N PRO A 62 -1.89 -1.97 12.63
CA PRO A 62 -2.91 -1.02 12.18
C PRO A 62 -2.39 0.36 11.77
N ARG A 63 -1.12 0.67 12.05
CA ARG A 63 -0.46 1.90 11.59
C ARG A 63 -0.10 1.86 10.10
N SER A 64 0.02 0.67 9.53
CA SER A 64 0.12 0.51 8.09
C SER A 64 -1.28 0.56 7.49
N VAL A 65 -1.43 1.35 6.42
CA VAL A 65 -2.68 1.50 5.67
C VAL A 65 -2.37 1.63 4.18
N PRO A 66 -3.30 1.32 3.27
CA PRO A 66 -3.11 1.48 1.83
C PRO A 66 -2.54 2.85 1.43
N ALA A 67 -3.07 3.94 1.98
CA ALA A 67 -2.63 5.29 1.63
C ALA A 67 -1.18 5.60 2.02
N SER A 68 -0.69 5.06 3.14
CA SER A 68 0.72 5.21 3.52
C SER A 68 1.62 4.26 2.73
N TYR A 69 1.13 3.08 2.37
CA TYR A 69 1.90 2.12 1.60
C TYR A 69 2.16 2.57 0.17
N VAL A 70 1.14 3.07 -0.52
CA VAL A 70 1.20 3.61 -1.89
C VAL A 70 1.91 4.98 -1.94
N ASP A 71 2.18 5.58 -0.78
CA ASP A 71 3.06 6.75 -0.59
C ASP A 71 2.46 8.10 -1.02
N PHE A 72 1.13 8.27 -0.92
CA PHE A 72 0.45 9.55 -1.16
C PHE A 72 -0.15 10.17 0.11
N LEU A 73 -0.11 9.47 1.25
CA LEU A 73 -0.60 10.04 2.52
C LEU A 73 0.23 11.25 2.98
N SER A 74 1.51 11.33 2.58
CA SER A 74 2.36 12.52 2.75
C SER A 74 1.77 13.75 2.06
N ASP A 75 1.29 13.60 0.83
CA ASP A 75 0.67 14.67 0.05
C ASP A 75 -0.66 15.12 0.66
N ILE A 76 -1.47 14.19 1.14
CA ILE A 76 -2.70 14.51 1.89
C ILE A 76 -2.34 15.34 3.13
N ARG A 77 -1.35 14.92 3.93
CA ARG A 77 -0.93 15.67 5.13
C ARG A 77 -0.42 17.07 4.78
N LYS A 78 0.32 17.20 3.68
CA LYS A 78 0.79 18.50 3.18
C LYS A 78 -0.39 19.39 2.81
N LEU A 79 -1.37 18.87 2.08
CA LEU A 79 -2.59 19.58 1.71
C LEU A 79 -3.35 20.10 2.94
N PHE A 80 -3.56 19.27 3.97
CA PHE A 80 -4.24 19.69 5.20
C PHE A 80 -3.48 20.80 5.94
N SER A 81 -2.14 20.73 5.99
CA SER A 81 -1.30 21.78 6.59
C SER A 81 -1.34 23.12 5.84
N MET A 82 -1.78 23.11 4.58
CA MET A 82 -1.91 24.32 3.76
C MET A 82 -3.27 25.01 3.91
N THR A 83 -4.24 24.41 4.60
CA THR A 83 -5.54 25.05 4.84
C THR A 83 -5.39 26.33 5.67
N PRO A 84 -6.22 27.38 5.46
CA PRO A 84 -6.12 28.61 6.24
C PRO A 84 -6.21 28.37 7.76
N ALA A 85 -7.12 27.49 8.18
CA ALA A 85 -7.31 27.12 9.57
C ALA A 85 -6.10 26.39 10.20
N ALA A 86 -5.36 25.59 9.42
CA ALA A 86 -4.14 24.94 9.89
C ALA A 86 -2.98 25.94 9.96
N ARG A 87 -2.82 26.79 8.94
CA ARG A 87 -1.78 27.82 8.87
C ARG A 87 -1.90 28.82 10.03
N ALA A 88 -3.11 29.28 10.33
CA ALA A 88 -3.38 30.19 11.45
C ALA A 88 -2.98 29.60 12.82
N ARG A 89 -3.02 28.27 12.96
CA ARG A 89 -2.61 27.54 14.17
C ARG A 89 -1.16 27.04 14.13
N GLY A 90 -0.41 27.35 13.06
CA GLY A 90 0.97 26.90 12.88
C GLY A 90 1.13 25.39 12.60
N TYR A 91 0.05 24.67 12.30
CA TYR A 91 0.09 23.21 12.12
C TYR A 91 0.87 22.80 10.87
N LYS A 92 1.84 21.92 11.06
CA LYS A 92 2.69 21.35 10.00
C LYS A 92 2.14 19.98 9.55
N PRO A 93 2.65 19.39 8.45
CA PRO A 93 2.24 18.04 8.02
C PRO A 93 2.42 16.95 9.09
N GLY A 94 3.32 17.17 10.07
CA GLY A 94 3.53 16.30 11.23
C GLY A 94 2.27 16.13 12.09
N ARG A 95 1.54 17.23 12.36
CA ARG A 95 0.27 17.24 13.09
C ARG A 95 -0.75 16.26 12.50
N PHE A 96 -0.78 16.15 11.18
CA PHE A 96 -1.70 15.28 10.44
C PHE A 96 -1.20 13.83 10.31
N SER A 97 -0.12 13.46 10.99
CA SER A 97 0.36 12.08 11.05
C SER A 97 -0.11 11.38 12.31
N PHE A 98 -0.89 10.30 12.16
CA PHE A 98 -1.23 9.44 13.30
C PHE A 98 -0.03 8.67 13.88
N ASN A 99 1.15 8.73 13.23
CA ASN A 99 2.37 8.10 13.74
C ASN A 99 3.18 9.02 14.67
N VAL A 100 2.92 10.33 14.67
CA VAL A 100 3.64 11.35 15.45
C VAL A 100 2.76 11.81 16.61
N ALA A 101 3.36 12.10 17.78
CA ALA A 101 2.62 12.45 18.99
C ALA A 101 1.75 13.72 18.85
N GLU A 102 2.21 14.70 18.09
CA GLU A 102 1.66 16.06 18.04
C GLU A 102 0.13 16.13 17.80
N GLY A 103 -0.41 15.39 16.83
CA GLY A 103 -1.84 15.43 16.50
C GLY A 103 -2.59 14.11 16.61
N ARG A 104 -1.90 13.01 16.94
CA ARG A 104 -2.53 11.70 17.11
C ARG A 104 -3.33 11.63 18.42
N CYS A 105 -4.21 10.65 18.53
CA CYS A 105 -4.84 10.30 19.79
C CYS A 105 -3.80 9.68 20.74
N ASP A 106 -3.69 10.24 21.94
CA ASP A 106 -2.69 9.81 22.94
C ASP A 106 -3.02 8.49 23.62
N VAL A 107 -4.29 8.11 23.67
CA VAL A 107 -4.73 6.84 24.30
C VAL A 107 -4.36 5.65 23.42
N CYS A 108 -4.80 5.64 22.16
CA CYS A 108 -4.47 4.54 21.24
C CYS A 108 -3.12 4.71 20.52
N LYS A 109 -2.37 5.79 20.82
CA LYS A 109 -1.12 6.17 20.12
C LYS A 109 -1.27 6.14 18.59
N GLY A 110 -2.40 6.68 18.11
CA GLY A 110 -2.77 6.78 16.70
C GLY A 110 -3.19 5.49 16.00
N GLN A 111 -3.35 4.38 16.72
CA GLN A 111 -3.80 3.12 16.13
C GLN A 111 -5.29 3.14 15.75
N GLY A 112 -6.10 3.92 16.47
CA GLY A 112 -7.57 3.94 16.34
C GLY A 112 -8.25 2.70 16.90
N ARG A 113 -7.62 1.52 16.74
CA ARG A 113 -8.03 0.26 17.33
C ARG A 113 -6.84 -0.41 18.04
N PRO A 114 -6.59 -0.14 19.33
CA PRO A 114 -5.50 -0.78 20.05
C PRO A 114 -5.72 -2.30 20.13
N LYS A 115 -4.60 -3.02 20.15
CA LYS A 115 -4.55 -4.47 20.32
C LYS A 115 -4.73 -4.81 21.81
N VAL A 116 -5.67 -5.69 22.13
CA VAL A 116 -5.87 -6.24 23.47
C VAL A 116 -5.33 -7.66 23.47
N ALA A 117 -4.33 -7.90 24.32
CA ALA A 117 -3.74 -9.22 24.47
C ALA A 117 -4.65 -10.12 25.29
N MET A 118 -4.86 -11.35 24.82
CA MET A 118 -5.65 -12.37 25.51
C MET A 118 -4.76 -13.58 25.82
N SER A 119 -4.91 -14.18 27.00
CA SER A 119 -4.00 -15.26 27.44
C SER A 119 -4.12 -16.55 26.64
N PHE A 120 -5.29 -16.82 26.05
CA PHE A 120 -5.59 -18.10 25.39
C PHE A 120 -6.26 -17.95 24.01
N LEU A 121 -6.60 -16.73 23.62
CA LEU A 121 -7.28 -16.43 22.36
C LEU A 121 -6.41 -15.53 21.49
N PRO A 122 -6.60 -15.57 20.16
CA PRO A 122 -5.96 -14.60 19.28
C PRO A 122 -6.28 -13.18 19.73
N ASP A 123 -5.25 -12.33 19.72
CA ASP A 123 -5.40 -10.94 20.11
C ASP A 123 -6.45 -10.23 19.26
N VAL A 124 -7.27 -9.40 19.92
CA VAL A 124 -8.35 -8.66 19.25
C VAL A 124 -8.03 -7.18 19.17
N TYR A 125 -8.59 -6.51 18.17
CA TYR A 125 -8.48 -5.07 17.98
C TYR A 125 -9.79 -4.40 18.36
N VAL A 126 -9.81 -3.72 19.51
CA VAL A 126 -11.00 -3.03 20.02
C VAL A 126 -11.02 -1.58 19.55
N LEU A 127 -12.20 -0.98 19.40
CA LEU A 127 -12.31 0.43 19.05
C LEU A 127 -11.78 1.30 20.20
N CYS A 128 -10.93 2.28 19.91
CA CYS A 128 -10.48 3.22 20.94
C CYS A 128 -11.66 4.06 21.46
N GLU A 129 -11.87 4.04 22.77
CA GLU A 129 -12.99 4.73 23.42
C GLU A 129 -12.94 6.26 23.28
N VAL A 130 -11.73 6.84 23.21
CA VAL A 130 -11.53 8.29 23.14
C VAL A 130 -11.70 8.84 21.73
N CYS A 131 -10.96 8.29 20.75
CA CYS A 131 -11.03 8.80 19.38
C CYS A 131 -12.05 8.07 18.50
N ARG A 132 -12.67 6.99 19.01
CA ARG A 132 -13.64 6.15 18.28
C ARG A 132 -13.14 5.72 16.90
N GLY A 133 -11.87 5.32 16.81
CA GLY A 133 -11.24 4.90 15.57
C GLY A 133 -10.64 6.02 14.71
N LYS A 134 -10.92 7.30 15.01
CA LYS A 134 -10.47 8.46 14.20
C LYS A 134 -8.96 8.72 14.25
N ARG A 135 -8.20 8.10 15.16
CA ARG A 135 -6.73 8.17 15.28
C ARG A 135 -6.12 9.52 15.68
N TYR A 136 -6.89 10.61 15.69
CA TYR A 136 -6.42 11.97 15.97
C TYR A 136 -7.09 12.58 17.20
N ASN A 137 -6.48 13.62 17.77
CA ASN A 137 -7.09 14.46 18.81
C ASN A 137 -8.12 15.45 18.22
N LYS A 138 -8.95 16.04 19.07
CA LYS A 138 -10.08 16.89 18.65
C LYS A 138 -9.61 18.14 17.90
N GLU A 139 -8.48 18.71 18.31
CA GLU A 139 -7.90 19.92 17.73
C GLU A 139 -7.43 19.68 16.28
N THR A 140 -6.90 18.48 15.99
CA THR A 140 -6.51 18.09 14.63
C THR A 140 -7.74 17.80 13.77
N LEU A 141 -8.77 17.18 14.34
CA LEU A 141 -10.03 16.89 13.64
C LEU A 141 -10.87 18.14 13.34
N ALA A 142 -10.60 19.27 14.01
CA ALA A 142 -11.23 20.55 13.71
C ALA A 142 -10.76 21.16 12.37
N ILE A 143 -9.62 20.71 11.82
CA ILE A 143 -9.14 21.17 10.53
C ILE A 143 -9.81 20.38 9.42
N GLN A 144 -10.43 21.10 8.49
CA GLN A 144 -11.16 20.52 7.38
C GLN A 144 -10.64 21.01 6.03
N TYR A 145 -10.70 20.13 5.03
CA TYR A 145 -10.54 20.44 3.62
C TYR A 145 -11.81 20.00 2.90
N LYS A 146 -12.46 20.91 2.16
CA LYS A 146 -13.77 20.66 1.51
C LYS A 146 -14.81 20.04 2.46
N GLY A 147 -14.89 20.56 3.70
CA GLY A 147 -15.84 20.08 4.72
C GLY A 147 -15.52 18.72 5.34
N LYS A 148 -14.35 18.13 5.07
CA LYS A 148 -13.92 16.83 5.60
C LYS A 148 -12.63 16.98 6.40
N ASN A 149 -12.58 16.41 7.60
CA ASN A 149 -11.34 16.32 8.36
C ASN A 149 -10.49 15.14 7.85
N ILE A 150 -9.25 15.01 8.36
CA ILE A 150 -8.34 13.97 7.87
C ILE A 150 -8.80 12.54 8.20
N ALA A 151 -9.52 12.33 9.30
CA ALA A 151 -10.08 11.01 9.60
C ALA A 151 -11.19 10.67 8.60
N ASP A 152 -12.06 11.63 8.27
CA ASP A 152 -13.11 11.42 7.27
C ASP A 152 -12.51 11.08 5.90
N VAL A 153 -11.39 11.72 5.53
CA VAL A 153 -10.64 11.39 4.30
C VAL A 153 -10.07 9.97 4.36
N LEU A 154 -9.54 9.53 5.49
CA LEU A 154 -9.04 8.16 5.65
C LEU A 154 -10.15 7.10 5.62
N GLU A 155 -11.39 7.47 5.91
CA GLU A 155 -12.57 6.59 5.81
C GLU A 155 -13.14 6.51 4.39
N MET A 156 -12.76 7.42 3.48
CA MET A 156 -13.18 7.35 2.07
C MET A 156 -12.64 6.10 1.39
N THR A 157 -13.47 5.53 0.53
CA THR A 157 -13.03 4.53 -0.46
C THR A 157 -12.08 5.17 -1.48
N PHE A 158 -11.23 4.37 -2.12
CA PHE A 158 -10.39 4.86 -3.23
C PHE A 158 -11.25 5.51 -4.33
N ALA A 159 -12.40 4.93 -4.69
CA ALA A 159 -13.32 5.49 -5.68
C ALA A 159 -13.88 6.87 -5.29
N GLU A 160 -14.22 7.08 -4.02
CA GLU A 160 -14.62 8.40 -3.51
C GLU A 160 -13.45 9.38 -3.54
N ALA A 161 -12.26 8.94 -3.14
CA ALA A 161 -11.08 9.80 -3.10
C ALA A 161 -10.65 10.27 -4.50
N VAL A 162 -10.85 9.48 -5.56
CA VAL A 162 -10.61 9.92 -6.96
C VAL A 162 -11.43 11.17 -7.27
N ARG A 163 -12.71 11.18 -6.88
CA ARG A 163 -13.61 12.32 -7.08
C ARG A 163 -13.25 13.49 -6.17
N PHE A 164 -12.98 13.22 -4.89
CA PHE A 164 -12.68 14.24 -3.89
C PHE A 164 -11.39 15.04 -4.21
N PHE A 165 -10.35 14.32 -4.65
CA PHE A 165 -9.04 14.88 -5.02
C PHE A 165 -8.91 15.21 -6.51
N SER A 166 -10.02 15.37 -7.25
CA SER A 166 -10.00 15.67 -8.69
C SER A 166 -9.09 16.84 -9.10
N ALA A 167 -9.02 17.87 -8.25
CA ALA A 167 -8.19 19.07 -8.41
C ALA A 167 -6.76 18.97 -7.83
N VAL A 168 -6.35 17.80 -7.32
CA VAL A 168 -5.01 17.55 -6.79
C VAL A 168 -4.37 16.38 -7.55
N PRO A 169 -3.73 16.64 -8.70
CA PRO A 169 -3.31 15.59 -9.63
C PRO A 169 -2.40 14.53 -9.05
N SER A 170 -1.48 14.88 -8.14
CA SER A 170 -0.55 13.93 -7.51
C SER A 170 -1.29 12.86 -6.71
N ILE A 171 -2.24 13.29 -5.86
CA ILE A 171 -3.06 12.39 -5.04
C ILE A 171 -4.03 11.62 -5.95
N ARG A 172 -4.75 12.31 -6.84
CA ARG A 172 -5.71 11.68 -7.76
C ARG A 172 -5.09 10.54 -8.55
N ARG A 173 -3.90 10.75 -9.11
CA ARG A 173 -3.19 9.73 -9.91
C ARG A 173 -2.88 8.50 -9.07
N ALA A 174 -2.35 8.69 -7.85
CA ALA A 174 -2.02 7.57 -6.97
C ALA A 174 -3.26 6.76 -6.56
N VAL A 175 -4.35 7.45 -6.25
CA VAL A 175 -5.63 6.81 -5.90
C VAL A 175 -6.24 6.10 -7.12
N GLN A 176 -6.14 6.68 -8.32
CA GLN A 176 -6.63 6.09 -9.57
C GLN A 176 -5.95 4.75 -9.87
N PHE A 177 -4.63 4.65 -9.74
CA PHE A 177 -3.92 3.39 -9.96
C PHE A 177 -4.41 2.26 -9.04
N VAL A 178 -4.83 2.58 -7.82
CA VAL A 178 -5.43 1.60 -6.90
C VAL A 178 -6.82 1.18 -7.38
N CYS A 179 -7.61 2.11 -7.92
CA CYS A 179 -8.88 1.78 -8.57
C CYS A 179 -8.68 0.88 -9.81
N ASP A 180 -7.65 1.16 -10.63
CA ASP A 180 -7.39 0.44 -11.88
C ASP A 180 -7.03 -1.02 -11.64
N VAL A 181 -6.35 -1.34 -10.53
CA VAL A 181 -6.13 -2.73 -10.09
C VAL A 181 -7.34 -3.37 -9.40
N GLY A 182 -8.51 -2.71 -9.41
CA GLY A 182 -9.77 -3.25 -8.89
C GLY A 182 -9.98 -3.07 -7.38
N LEU A 183 -9.25 -2.15 -6.73
CA LEU A 183 -9.35 -1.91 -5.28
C LEU A 183 -10.10 -0.62 -4.93
N GLY A 184 -10.98 -0.16 -5.82
CA GLY A 184 -11.75 1.07 -5.63
C GLY A 184 -12.65 1.08 -4.39
N TYR A 185 -13.03 -0.10 -3.89
CA TYR A 185 -13.90 -0.27 -2.72
C TYR A 185 -13.17 -0.17 -1.37
N LEU A 186 -11.83 -0.31 -1.35
CA LEU A 186 -11.08 -0.25 -0.10
C LEU A 186 -11.03 1.18 0.44
N CYS A 187 -11.04 1.32 1.77
CA CYS A 187 -10.85 2.63 2.41
C CYS A 187 -9.36 3.01 2.43
N LEU A 188 -9.04 4.29 2.26
CA LEU A 188 -7.66 4.81 2.26
C LEU A 188 -6.89 4.42 3.55
N GLY A 189 -7.58 4.49 4.68
CA GLY A 189 -7.08 4.22 6.03
C GLY A 189 -7.34 2.81 6.53
N GLN A 190 -7.80 1.87 5.68
CA GLN A 190 -8.08 0.50 6.11
C GLN A 190 -6.83 -0.14 6.77
N PRO A 191 -6.93 -0.69 7.98
CA PRO A 191 -5.78 -1.32 8.65
C PRO A 191 -5.18 -2.46 7.80
N SER A 192 -3.88 -2.42 7.54
CA SER A 192 -3.22 -3.46 6.73
C SER A 192 -3.44 -4.90 7.19
N PRO A 193 -3.51 -5.23 8.50
CA PRO A 193 -3.79 -6.59 8.95
C PRO A 193 -5.18 -7.12 8.57
N THR A 194 -6.10 -6.25 8.16
CA THR A 194 -7.46 -6.63 7.74
C THR A 194 -7.59 -6.88 6.23
N LEU A 195 -6.51 -6.67 5.47
CA LEU A 195 -6.51 -6.92 4.03
C LEU A 195 -6.28 -8.40 3.74
N SER A 196 -6.97 -8.92 2.73
CA SER A 196 -6.68 -10.23 2.16
C SER A 196 -5.31 -10.25 1.46
N GLY A 197 -4.78 -11.45 1.23
CA GLY A 197 -3.52 -11.63 0.47
C GLY A 197 -3.57 -11.01 -0.92
N GLY A 198 -4.67 -11.23 -1.66
CA GLY A 198 -4.88 -10.67 -3.00
C GLY A 198 -5.07 -9.14 -3.00
N GLU A 199 -5.67 -8.55 -1.95
CA GLU A 199 -5.70 -7.10 -1.78
C GLU A 199 -4.31 -6.53 -1.50
N ALA A 200 -3.55 -7.15 -0.59
CA ALA A 200 -2.18 -6.76 -0.28
C ALA A 200 -1.29 -6.81 -1.53
N GLN A 201 -1.39 -7.87 -2.32
CA GLN A 201 -0.66 -8.03 -3.58
C GLN A 201 -1.00 -6.92 -4.58
N ARG A 202 -2.28 -6.63 -4.79
CA ARG A 202 -2.73 -5.57 -5.72
C ARG A 202 -2.34 -4.17 -5.25
N ILE A 203 -2.34 -3.88 -3.94
CA ILE A 203 -1.79 -2.62 -3.39
C ILE A 203 -0.28 -2.51 -3.68
N LYS A 204 0.48 -3.60 -3.57
CA LYS A 204 1.91 -3.61 -3.93
C LYS A 204 2.13 -3.32 -5.39
N LEU A 205 1.31 -3.90 -6.27
CA LEU A 205 1.35 -3.63 -7.70
C LEU A 205 1.06 -2.14 -7.97
N ALA A 206 -0.04 -1.61 -7.41
CA ALA A 206 -0.41 -0.21 -7.56
C ALA A 206 0.73 0.74 -7.15
N LYS A 207 1.40 0.50 -6.01
CA LYS A 207 2.58 1.28 -5.59
C LYS A 207 3.67 1.35 -6.64
N GLN A 208 3.93 0.24 -7.34
CA GLN A 208 4.96 0.24 -8.38
C GLN A 208 4.52 0.96 -9.64
N LEU A 209 3.23 0.94 -9.97
CA LEU A 209 2.67 1.67 -11.11
C LEU A 209 2.65 3.19 -10.88
N VAL A 210 2.45 3.65 -9.63
CA VAL A 210 2.57 5.07 -9.28
C VAL A 210 3.99 5.59 -9.56
N LYS A 211 5.01 4.76 -9.30
CA LYS A 211 6.40 5.10 -9.56
C LYS A 211 6.72 4.85 -11.04
N SER A 212 6.45 5.85 -11.87
CA SER A 212 6.82 5.84 -13.30
C SER A 212 8.23 5.29 -13.49
N SER A 213 8.34 4.16 -14.19
CA SER A 213 9.60 3.49 -14.45
C SER A 213 10.16 4.06 -15.76
N ASN A 214 11.08 5.03 -15.66
CA ASN A 214 11.86 5.53 -16.81
C ASN A 214 12.89 4.49 -17.33
N GLY A 215 12.63 3.20 -17.13
CA GLY A 215 13.54 2.11 -17.49
C GLY A 215 12.90 0.73 -17.39
N HIS A 216 13.65 -0.28 -17.80
CA HIS A 216 13.17 -1.66 -17.87
C HIS A 216 13.14 -2.31 -16.49
N THR A 217 11.94 -2.49 -15.95
CA THR A 217 11.70 -3.19 -14.69
C THR A 217 11.06 -4.55 -14.97
N LEU A 218 11.63 -5.62 -14.40
CA LEU A 218 11.02 -6.94 -14.41
C LEU A 218 10.12 -7.10 -13.19
N TYR A 219 8.82 -7.33 -13.43
CA TYR A 219 7.86 -7.68 -12.39
C TYR A 219 7.64 -9.19 -12.38
N ILE A 220 7.81 -9.81 -11.22
CA ILE A 220 7.56 -11.23 -10.99
C ILE A 220 6.37 -11.33 -10.04
N LEU A 221 5.26 -11.83 -10.55
CA LEU A 221 4.03 -12.01 -9.79
C LEU A 221 3.81 -13.50 -9.55
N ASP A 222 3.57 -13.88 -8.30
CA ASP A 222 3.26 -15.26 -7.94
C ASP A 222 1.76 -15.41 -7.75
N GLU A 223 1.16 -16.27 -8.58
CA GLU A 223 -0.28 -16.56 -8.62
C GLU A 223 -1.17 -15.30 -8.41
N PRO A 224 -1.07 -14.29 -9.29
CA PRO A 224 -1.71 -13.00 -9.05
C PRO A 224 -3.24 -13.02 -9.21
N THR A 225 -3.79 -14.15 -9.65
CA THR A 225 -5.23 -14.38 -9.81
C THR A 225 -5.88 -15.05 -8.60
N THR A 226 -5.09 -15.47 -7.60
CA THR A 226 -5.60 -16.18 -6.43
C THR A 226 -6.59 -15.31 -5.64
N GLY A 227 -7.83 -15.80 -5.49
CA GLY A 227 -8.90 -15.09 -4.81
C GLY A 227 -9.54 -13.94 -5.59
N LEU A 228 -9.28 -13.82 -6.89
CA LEU A 228 -9.90 -12.80 -7.74
C LEU A 228 -11.15 -13.33 -8.45
N HIS A 229 -12.18 -12.49 -8.51
CA HIS A 229 -13.33 -12.70 -9.39
C HIS A 229 -12.91 -12.52 -10.86
N LEU A 230 -13.61 -13.15 -11.80
CA LEU A 230 -13.30 -13.08 -13.24
C LEU A 230 -13.20 -11.64 -13.78
N ALA A 231 -14.10 -10.77 -13.31
CA ALA A 231 -14.07 -9.34 -13.66
C ALA A 231 -12.79 -8.62 -13.18
N ASP A 232 -12.23 -9.03 -12.04
CA ASP A 232 -10.98 -8.44 -11.51
C ASP A 232 -9.75 -9.01 -12.21
N ILE A 233 -9.81 -10.26 -12.69
CA ILE A 233 -8.76 -10.85 -13.54
C ILE A 233 -8.63 -10.06 -14.84
N GLN A 234 -9.75 -9.68 -15.48
CA GLN A 234 -9.71 -8.86 -16.70
C GLN A 234 -9.07 -7.49 -16.46
N ARG A 235 -9.41 -6.82 -15.34
CA ARG A 235 -8.78 -5.55 -14.95
C ARG A 235 -7.29 -5.71 -14.72
N LEU A 236 -6.89 -6.75 -13.98
CA LEU A 236 -5.49 -7.05 -13.72
C LEU A 236 -4.71 -7.29 -15.01
N ILE A 237 -5.25 -8.08 -15.94
CA ILE A 237 -4.62 -8.32 -17.25
C ILE A 237 -4.46 -7.00 -18.01
N GLY A 238 -5.49 -6.15 -18.04
CA GLY A 238 -5.43 -4.83 -18.67
C GLY A 238 -4.31 -3.97 -18.09
N VAL A 239 -4.14 -3.99 -16.77
CA VAL A 239 -3.05 -3.27 -16.08
C VAL A 239 -1.67 -3.86 -16.39
N LEU A 240 -1.54 -5.18 -16.53
CA LEU A 240 -0.26 -5.84 -16.82
C LEU A 240 0.18 -5.72 -18.29
N GLN A 241 -0.75 -5.37 -19.19
CA GLN A 241 -0.49 -5.23 -20.62
C GLN A 241 -0.38 -3.77 -21.08
N ALA A 242 -0.87 -2.83 -20.27
CA ALA A 242 -0.74 -1.38 -20.50
C ALA A 242 0.72 -0.91 -20.36
#